data_AF-A0A3D5TQG5-F1
#
_entry.id   AF-A0A3D5TQG5-F1
#
_cell.length_a   1.000
_cell.length_b   1.000
_cell.length_c   1.000
_cell.angle_alpha   90.00
_cell.angle_beta   90.00
_cell.angle_gamma   90.00
#
_symmetry.space_group_name_H-M   'P 1'
#
loop_
_entity.id
_entity.type
_entity.pdbx_description
1 polymer ?
#
loop_
_entity_poly.entity_id
_entity_poly.type
_entity_poly.pdbx_seq_one_letter_code
_entity_poly.pdbx_strand_id
1 'polypeptide(L)'
;MKYELDYQGATEIFESRVITSIPPITGRLLENSYLPEFDQDILEEAERLNAVLPLIKWEVDNNDLSRAMSDELYLYYEDLLKGRLDGILDEDEAPIIIKDLTESYIKAFGKDTLDEEDKYLKKEV
;
A
#
# COMPACT_ATOMS: atom_id res chain seq x y z
N MET A 1 3.91 -23.13 3.31
CA MET A 1 4.57 -22.36 4.38
C MET A 1 3.67 -21.17 4.62
N LYS A 2 3.32 -20.88 5.88
CA LYS A 2 2.72 -19.59 6.21
C LYS A 2 3.84 -18.58 5.96
N TYR A 3 3.61 -17.61 5.11
CA TYR A 3 4.46 -16.43 5.15
C TYR A 3 4.19 -15.79 6.53
N GLU A 4 5.23 -15.27 7.17
CA GLU A 4 5.07 -14.28 8.23
C GLU A 4 5.61 -13.02 7.58
N LEU A 5 4.83 -12.45 6.66
CA LEU A 5 5.24 -11.23 5.96
C LEU A 5 4.92 -10.04 6.86
N ASP A 6 5.91 -9.64 7.65
CA ASP A 6 5.90 -8.39 8.39
C ASP A 6 6.12 -7.18 7.45
N TYR A 7 5.73 -6.00 7.92
CA TYR A 7 5.78 -4.77 7.14
C TYR A 7 7.23 -4.39 6.83
N GLN A 8 8.13 -4.57 7.79
CA GLN A 8 9.54 -4.31 7.60
C GLN A 8 10.14 -5.23 6.53
N GLY A 9 9.89 -6.53 6.56
CA GLY A 9 10.37 -7.48 5.56
C GLY A 9 9.80 -7.18 4.17
N ALA A 10 8.52 -6.82 4.06
CA ALA A 10 7.93 -6.38 2.81
C ALA A 10 8.61 -5.12 2.25
N THR A 11 8.95 -4.17 3.14
CA THR A 11 9.67 -2.93 2.79
C THR A 11 11.09 -3.23 2.32
N GLU A 12 11.82 -4.13 2.98
CA GLU A 12 13.18 -4.53 2.57
C GLU A 12 13.20 -5.19 1.19
N ILE A 13 12.23 -6.06 0.90
CA ILE A 13 12.06 -6.68 -0.43
C ILE A 13 11.78 -5.58 -1.47
N PHE A 14 10.89 -4.64 -1.14
CA PHE A 14 10.55 -3.53 -2.03
C PHE A 14 11.75 -2.63 -2.34
N GLU A 15 12.50 -2.21 -1.34
CA GLU A 15 13.69 -1.37 -1.50
C GLU A 15 14.76 -2.07 -2.35
N SER A 16 14.98 -3.36 -2.12
CA SER A 16 15.86 -4.19 -2.95
C SER A 16 15.42 -4.17 -4.42
N ARG A 17 14.10 -4.27 -4.68
CA ARG A 17 13.55 -4.20 -6.04
C ARG A 17 13.78 -2.84 -6.68
N VAL A 18 13.61 -1.74 -5.95
CA VAL A 18 13.90 -0.38 -6.43
C VAL A 18 15.38 -0.22 -6.77
N ILE A 19 16.29 -0.64 -5.88
CA ILE A 19 17.75 -0.49 -6.06
C ILE A 19 18.27 -1.30 -7.25
N THR A 20 17.71 -2.49 -7.47
CA THR A 20 18.15 -3.40 -8.55
C THR A 20 17.50 -3.10 -9.90
N SER A 21 16.48 -2.23 -9.94
CA SER A 21 15.78 -1.85 -11.17
C SER A 21 16.62 -0.90 -12.04
N ILE A 22 16.50 -1.05 -13.37
CA ILE A 22 17.16 -0.17 -14.33
C ILE A 22 16.25 1.05 -14.60
N PRO A 23 16.74 2.29 -14.42
CA PRO A 23 15.96 3.49 -14.69
C PRO A 23 15.48 3.61 -16.16
N PRO A 24 14.34 4.28 -16.42
CA PRO A 24 13.48 4.95 -15.44
C PRO A 24 12.59 3.97 -14.66
N ILE A 25 12.52 4.16 -13.35
CA ILE A 25 11.66 3.38 -12.45
C ILE A 25 10.28 4.04 -12.43
N THR A 26 9.23 3.25 -12.63
CA THR A 26 7.83 3.69 -12.62
C THR A 26 7.03 2.80 -11.68
N GLY A 27 5.92 3.30 -11.16
CA GLY A 27 4.97 2.56 -10.31
C GLY A 27 4.52 1.29 -11.01
N ARG A 28 4.13 1.41 -12.29
CA ARG A 28 3.76 0.25 -13.11
C ARG A 28 4.88 -0.79 -13.23
N LEU A 29 6.15 -0.40 -13.34
CA LEU A 29 7.26 -1.35 -13.36
C LEU A 29 7.36 -2.09 -12.03
N LEU A 30 7.26 -1.36 -10.92
CA LEU A 30 7.34 -1.93 -9.58
C LEU A 30 6.14 -2.82 -9.28
N GLU A 31 4.91 -2.39 -9.59
CA GLU A 31 3.70 -3.21 -9.51
C GLU A 31 3.87 -4.57 -10.22
N ASN A 32 4.41 -4.57 -11.44
CA ASN A 32 4.60 -5.79 -12.24
C ASN A 32 5.83 -6.64 -11.87
N SER A 33 6.72 -6.15 -10.99
CA SER A 33 7.95 -6.86 -10.63
C SER A 33 8.04 -7.22 -9.16
N TYR A 34 7.39 -6.46 -8.29
CA TYR A 34 7.36 -6.65 -6.84
C TYR A 34 6.14 -7.44 -6.38
N LEU A 35 4.91 -7.06 -6.79
CA LEU A 35 3.70 -7.74 -6.32
C LEU A 35 3.67 -9.24 -6.67
N PRO A 36 4.18 -9.70 -7.84
CA PRO A 36 4.25 -11.13 -8.14
C PRO A 36 5.17 -11.96 -7.23
N GLU A 37 5.94 -11.33 -6.34
CA GLU A 37 6.72 -12.04 -5.32
C GLU A 37 5.84 -12.61 -4.20
N PHE A 38 4.62 -12.12 -4.06
CA PHE A 38 3.67 -12.53 -3.04
C PHE A 38 2.52 -13.33 -3.65
N ASP A 39 2.25 -14.50 -3.07
CA ASP A 39 1.09 -15.31 -3.43
C ASP A 39 -0.16 -14.77 -2.72
N GLN A 40 -0.91 -13.91 -3.41
CA GLN A 40 -2.07 -13.23 -2.83
C GLN A 40 -3.19 -14.18 -2.37
N ASP A 41 -3.25 -15.40 -2.91
CA ASP A 41 -4.28 -16.39 -2.56
C ASP A 41 -4.08 -16.97 -1.15
N ILE A 42 -2.88 -16.84 -0.58
CA ILE A 42 -2.53 -17.41 0.72
C ILE A 42 -2.30 -16.36 1.81
N LEU A 43 -2.15 -15.09 1.45
CA LEU A 43 -1.91 -14.02 2.42
C LEU A 43 -3.16 -13.71 3.25
N GLU A 44 -2.97 -13.45 4.53
CA GLU A 44 -3.97 -12.82 5.38
C GLU A 44 -4.09 -11.32 5.04
N GLU A 45 -5.15 -10.65 5.52
CA GLU A 45 -5.40 -9.24 5.17
C GLU A 45 -4.27 -8.30 5.63
N ALA A 46 -3.75 -8.53 6.84
CA ALA A 46 -2.60 -7.76 7.35
C ALA A 46 -1.35 -7.97 6.49
N GLU A 47 -1.10 -9.19 6.01
CA GLU A 47 0.05 -9.48 5.16
C GLU A 47 -0.11 -8.86 3.76
N ARG A 48 -1.34 -8.82 3.22
CA ARG A 48 -1.63 -8.08 2.00
C ARG A 48 -1.33 -6.61 2.16
N LEU A 49 -1.79 -5.98 3.25
CA LEU A 49 -1.48 -4.58 3.55
C LEU A 49 0.04 -4.36 3.64
N ASN A 50 0.74 -5.25 4.36
CA ASN A 50 2.21 -5.18 4.49
C ASN A 50 2.90 -5.25 3.13
N ALA A 51 2.40 -6.08 2.21
CA ALA A 51 2.93 -6.18 0.85
C ALA A 51 2.62 -4.94 0.00
N VAL A 52 1.40 -4.38 0.03
CA VAL A 52 1.03 -3.30 -0.91
C VAL A 52 1.46 -1.91 -0.42
N LEU A 53 1.54 -1.68 0.88
CA LEU A 53 1.79 -0.35 1.45
C LEU A 53 3.15 0.26 1.04
N PRO A 54 4.28 -0.49 0.99
CA PRO A 54 5.55 0.05 0.51
C PRO A 54 5.47 0.55 -0.93
N LEU A 55 4.76 -0.18 -1.81
CA LEU A 55 4.53 0.22 -3.20
C LEU A 55 3.65 1.47 -3.26
N ILE A 56 2.50 1.48 -2.57
CA ILE A 56 1.60 2.64 -2.50
C ILE A 56 2.38 3.88 -2.08
N LYS A 57 3.12 3.79 -0.97
CA LYS A 57 3.91 4.91 -0.44
C LYS A 57 4.88 5.44 -1.48
N TRP A 58 5.61 4.56 -2.16
CA TRP A 58 6.54 4.96 -3.22
C TRP A 58 5.82 5.62 -4.40
N GLU A 59 4.71 5.07 -4.87
CA GLU A 59 3.97 5.65 -6.00
C GLU A 59 3.40 7.04 -5.65
N VAL A 60 2.87 7.20 -4.44
CA VAL A 60 2.43 8.50 -3.91
C VAL A 60 3.60 9.47 -3.81
N ASP A 61 4.74 9.01 -3.29
CA ASP A 61 5.95 9.82 -3.15
C ASP A 61 6.50 10.33 -4.50
N ASN A 62 6.27 9.57 -5.57
CA ASN A 62 6.74 9.88 -6.93
C ASN A 62 5.66 10.44 -7.86
N ASN A 63 4.46 10.74 -7.34
CA ASN A 63 3.31 11.21 -8.14
C ASN A 63 2.98 10.26 -9.32
N ASP A 64 3.08 8.95 -9.07
CA ASP A 64 2.87 7.87 -10.04
C ASP A 64 1.86 6.84 -9.52
N LEU A 65 0.94 7.28 -8.64
CA LEU A 65 -0.09 6.43 -8.04
C LEU A 65 -1.02 5.83 -9.10
N SER A 66 -0.86 4.53 -9.29
CA SER A 66 -1.68 3.74 -10.21
C SER A 66 -3.14 3.71 -9.74
N ARG A 67 -4.05 3.37 -10.65
CA ARG A 67 -5.47 3.25 -10.30
C ARG A 67 -5.71 2.11 -9.30
N ALA A 68 -5.06 0.96 -9.51
CA ALA A 68 -5.21 -0.19 -8.63
C ALA A 68 -4.72 0.14 -7.22
N MET A 69 -3.53 0.72 -7.09
CA MET A 69 -2.99 1.11 -5.77
C MET A 69 -3.77 2.25 -5.11
N SER A 70 -4.36 3.15 -5.90
CA SER A 70 -5.30 4.16 -5.39
C SER A 70 -6.56 3.55 -4.79
N ASP A 71 -7.12 2.51 -5.41
CA ASP A 71 -8.29 1.80 -4.92
C ASP A 71 -7.94 1.03 -3.62
N GLU A 72 -6.80 0.35 -3.57
CA GLU A 72 -6.28 -0.32 -2.37
C GLU A 72 -6.06 0.67 -1.22
N LEU A 73 -5.37 1.80 -1.46
CA LEU A 73 -5.13 2.84 -0.46
C LEU A 73 -6.44 3.37 0.13
N TYR A 74 -7.46 3.59 -0.71
CA TYR A 74 -8.77 4.03 -0.25
C TYR A 74 -9.45 2.97 0.65
N LEU A 75 -9.42 1.69 0.24
CA LEU A 75 -10.04 0.60 0.99
C LEU A 75 -9.36 0.39 2.36
N TYR A 76 -8.03 0.36 2.40
CA TYR A 76 -7.29 0.20 3.66
C TYR A 76 -7.45 1.40 4.58
N TYR A 77 -7.51 2.62 4.04
CA TYR A 77 -7.81 3.80 4.85
C TYR A 77 -9.24 3.76 5.39
N GLU A 78 -10.20 3.28 4.60
CA GLU A 78 -11.57 3.04 5.08
C GLU A 78 -11.60 2.02 6.24
N ASP A 79 -10.86 0.93 6.11
CA ASP A 79 -10.75 -0.11 7.12
C ASP A 79 -10.08 0.41 8.40
N LEU A 80 -9.06 1.27 8.26
CA LEU A 80 -8.44 1.99 9.38
C LEU A 80 -9.48 2.83 10.14
N LEU A 81 -10.22 3.69 9.44
CA LEU A 81 -11.22 4.57 10.07
C LEU A 81 -12.38 3.80 10.71
N LYS A 82 -12.71 2.63 10.19
CA LYS A 82 -13.75 1.74 10.73
C LYS A 82 -13.23 0.81 11.83
N GLY A 83 -11.95 0.86 12.19
CA GLY A 83 -11.34 -0.01 13.20
C GLY A 83 -11.27 -1.47 12.77
N ARG A 84 -11.30 -1.77 11.46
CA ARG A 84 -11.20 -3.15 10.95
C ARG A 84 -9.77 -3.67 10.94
N LEU A 85 -8.79 -2.78 11.03
CA LEU A 85 -7.38 -3.12 11.20
C LEU A 85 -7.02 -3.43 12.67
N ASP A 86 -7.93 -3.16 13.62
CA ASP A 86 -7.69 -3.36 15.04
C ASP A 86 -7.53 -4.86 15.35
N GLY A 87 -6.37 -5.24 15.88
CA GLY A 87 -6.08 -6.61 16.29
C GLY A 87 -5.73 -7.59 15.16
N ILE A 88 -5.60 -7.12 13.91
CA ILE A 88 -5.03 -7.92 12.80
C ILE A 88 -3.60 -7.51 12.46
N LEU A 89 -3.21 -6.26 12.75
CA LEU A 89 -1.84 -5.79 12.57
C LEU A 89 -0.95 -6.32 13.70
N ASP A 90 0.31 -6.54 13.38
CA ASP A 90 1.33 -6.81 14.40
C ASP A 90 1.44 -5.62 15.36
N GLU A 91 1.46 -5.88 16.68
CA GLU A 91 1.43 -4.83 17.69
C GLU A 91 2.67 -3.92 17.66
N ASP A 92 3.83 -4.48 17.29
CA ASP A 92 5.09 -3.74 17.22
C ASP A 92 5.15 -2.86 15.95
N GLU A 93 4.54 -3.31 14.85
CA GLU A 93 4.54 -2.59 13.56
C GLU A 93 3.29 -1.73 13.31
N ALA A 94 2.17 -1.97 14.00
CA ALA A 94 0.94 -1.21 13.81
C ALA A 94 1.14 0.31 13.83
N PRO A 95 1.95 0.91 14.74
CA PRO A 95 2.19 2.35 14.74
C PRO A 95 2.80 2.87 13.44
N ILE A 96 3.73 2.14 12.82
CA ILE A 96 4.37 2.57 11.57
C ILE A 96 3.47 2.33 10.37
N ILE A 97 2.75 1.20 10.33
CA ILE A 97 1.78 0.88 9.27
C ILE A 97 0.68 1.95 9.22
N ILE A 98 0.08 2.28 10.38
CA ILE A 98 -0.99 3.28 10.47
C ILE A 98 -0.49 4.66 10.02
N LYS A 99 0.74 5.02 10.43
CA LYS A 99 1.36 6.28 10.04
C LYS A 99 1.56 6.35 8.52
N ASP A 100 2.20 5.36 7.93
CA ASP A 100 2.52 5.35 6.49
C ASP A 100 1.26 5.29 5.63
N LEU A 101 0.25 4.53 6.05
CA LEU A 101 -1.06 4.48 5.39
C LEU A 101 -1.75 5.85 5.42
N THR A 102 -1.76 6.51 6.59
CA THR A 102 -2.38 7.82 6.76
C THR A 102 -1.67 8.91 5.97
N GLU A 103 -0.33 8.96 6.03
CA GLU A 103 0.48 9.93 5.29
C GLU A 103 0.31 9.74 3.77
N SER A 104 0.27 8.49 3.30
CA SER A 104 0.04 8.17 1.88
C SER A 104 -1.35 8.63 1.43
N TYR A 105 -2.39 8.37 2.23
CA TYR A 105 -3.75 8.81 1.91
C TYR A 105 -3.85 10.34 1.82
N ILE A 106 -3.37 11.04 2.85
CA ILE A 106 -3.42 12.51 2.90
C ILE A 106 -2.64 13.11 1.71
N LYS A 107 -1.48 12.54 1.37
CA LYS A 107 -0.69 13.03 0.24
C LYS A 107 -1.35 12.75 -1.11
N ALA A 108 -2.01 11.62 -1.27
CA ALA A 108 -2.71 11.25 -2.51
C ALA A 108 -4.00 12.06 -2.73
N PHE A 109 -4.79 12.29 -1.67
CA PHE A 109 -6.14 12.85 -1.78
C PHE A 109 -6.28 14.26 -1.19
N GLY A 110 -5.27 14.77 -0.50
CA GLY A 110 -5.25 16.11 0.08
C GLY A 110 -6.13 16.32 1.31
N LYS A 111 -6.58 15.23 1.96
CA LYS A 111 -7.49 15.26 3.12
C LYS A 111 -7.34 14.00 3.99
N ASP A 112 -7.90 14.06 5.20
CA ASP A 112 -7.88 13.01 6.22
C ASP A 112 -9.29 12.41 6.49
N THR A 113 -10.19 12.54 5.53
CA THR A 113 -11.55 11.98 5.57
C THR A 113 -11.87 11.21 4.29
N LEU A 114 -12.83 10.28 4.38
CA LEU A 114 -13.44 9.64 3.21
C LEU A 114 -14.58 10.55 2.73
N ASP A 115 -14.54 11.03 1.49
CA ASP A 115 -15.73 11.59 0.86
C ASP A 115 -16.32 10.52 -0.08
N GLU A 116 -17.65 10.38 -0.11
CA GLU A 116 -18.30 9.42 -1.02
C GLU A 116 -18.00 9.69 -2.51
N GLU A 117 -17.54 10.90 -2.84
CA GLU A 117 -17.10 11.29 -4.18
C GLU A 117 -15.71 10.70 -4.56
N ASP A 118 -14.87 10.34 -3.60
CA ASP A 118 -13.52 9.81 -3.84
C ASP A 118 -13.55 8.46 -4.54
N LYS A 119 -14.57 7.66 -4.23
CA LYS A 119 -14.85 6.36 -4.87
C LYS A 119 -15.05 6.48 -6.39
N TYR A 120 -15.27 7.69 -6.89
CA TYR A 120 -15.54 8.01 -8.29
C TYR A 120 -14.55 8.99 -8.91
N LEU A 121 -13.55 9.52 -8.17
CA LEU A 121 -12.70 10.64 -8.57
C LEU A 121 -11.59 10.32 -9.59
N LYS A 122 -11.66 9.18 -10.29
CA LYS A 122 -10.89 8.96 -11.54
C LYS A 122 -11.77 8.43 -12.68
N LYS A 123 -12.99 8.98 -12.82
CA LYS A 123 -13.88 8.76 -13.97
C LYS A 123 -13.94 9.97 -14.94
N GLU A 124 -12.87 10.75 -15.09
CA GLU A 124 -12.73 11.76 -16.15
C GLU A 124 -11.22 11.84 -16.48
N VAL A 125 -10.68 11.78 -17.70
CA VAL A 125 -11.15 11.78 -19.11
C VAL A 125 -10.23 10.86 -19.93
#